data_AF-A0A951GRA9-F1
#
_entry.id   AF-A0A951GRA9-F1
#
_cell.length_a   1.000
_cell.length_b   1.000
_cell.length_c   1.000
_cell.angle_alpha   90.00
_cell.angle_beta   90.00
_cell.angle_gamma   90.00
#
_symmetry.space_group_name_H-M   'P 1'
#
loop_
_entity.id
_entity.type
_entity.pdbx_description
1 polymer ?
#
loop_
_entity_poly.entity_id
_entity_poly.type
_entity_poly.pdbx_seq_one_letter_code
_entity_poly.pdbx_strand_id
1 'polypeptide(L)'
;MRRDGFCRCRSKQRHTAGCPVSEVRITYPFHPRSGEVVAVVGVKRHAGAEHFVIWQPDRTLALLPAWMTDTSRGAQGLVVHPRLPNR
;
A
#
# COMPACT_ATOMS: atom_id res chain seq x y z
N MET A 1 18.73 -6.95 -43.78
CA MET A 1 18.53 -8.02 -42.76
C MET A 1 19.09 -7.51 -41.42
N ARG A 2 18.38 -7.76 -40.31
CA ARG A 2 18.77 -7.61 -38.88
C ARG A 2 18.45 -6.25 -38.23
N ARG A 3 17.84 -6.16 -37.05
CA ARG A 3 17.04 -7.09 -36.22
C ARG A 3 16.34 -6.18 -35.20
N ASP A 4 15.01 -6.12 -35.25
CA ASP A 4 14.22 -5.34 -34.31
C ASP A 4 14.37 -5.93 -32.91
N GLY A 5 14.91 -5.14 -31.98
CA GLY A 5 15.20 -5.56 -30.62
C GLY A 5 13.93 -5.61 -29.79
N PHE A 6 13.13 -6.67 -29.92
CA PHE A 6 11.95 -6.86 -29.08
C PHE A 6 12.36 -6.98 -27.60
N CYS A 7 11.98 -6.00 -26.80
CA CYS A 7 12.16 -6.01 -25.35
C CYS A 7 11.46 -7.26 -24.76
N ARG A 8 12.26 -8.18 -24.18
CA ARG A 8 11.75 -9.36 -23.44
C ARG A 8 11.22 -8.97 -22.05
N CYS A 9 10.49 -7.87 -21.96
CA CYS A 9 9.71 -7.57 -20.78
C CYS A 9 8.58 -8.59 -20.74
N ARG A 10 8.85 -9.78 -20.17
CA ARG A 10 7.80 -10.72 -19.80
C ARG A 10 6.85 -9.93 -18.90
N SER A 11 5.74 -9.49 -19.45
CA SER A 11 4.63 -9.00 -18.65
C SER A 11 4.37 -10.13 -17.65
N LYS A 12 4.64 -9.87 -16.37
CA LYS A 12 4.24 -10.80 -15.32
C LYS A 12 2.72 -10.78 -15.38
N GLN A 13 2.16 -11.76 -16.08
CA GLN A 13 0.73 -11.95 -16.21
C GLN A 13 0.19 -12.05 -14.78
N ARG A 14 -0.37 -10.95 -14.30
CA ARG A 14 -1.02 -10.92 -13.00
C ARG A 14 -2.30 -11.68 -13.20
N HIS A 15 -2.32 -12.94 -12.76
CA HIS A 15 -3.53 -13.71 -12.58
C HIS A 15 -4.31 -13.10 -11.40
N THR A 16 -4.83 -11.89 -11.59
CA THR A 16 -5.83 -11.34 -10.68
C THR A 16 -7.16 -11.84 -11.23
N ALA A 17 -7.50 -13.10 -10.96
CA ALA A 17 -8.91 -13.50 -10.98
C ALA A 17 -9.61 -12.49 -10.07
N GLY A 18 -10.45 -11.62 -10.65
CA GLY A 18 -10.85 -10.33 -10.07
C GLY A 18 -10.98 -10.41 -8.56
N CYS A 19 -9.99 -9.88 -7.83
CA CYS A 19 -10.05 -9.82 -6.38
C CYS A 19 -11.35 -9.08 -6.06
N PRO A 20 -12.29 -9.69 -5.32
CA PRO A 20 -13.49 -8.99 -4.89
C PRO A 20 -13.03 -7.71 -4.21
N VAL A 21 -13.60 -6.58 -4.64
CA VAL A 21 -13.32 -5.29 -4.01
C VAL A 21 -13.63 -5.47 -2.53
N SER A 22 -12.59 -5.35 -1.71
CA SER A 22 -12.69 -5.46 -0.26
C SER A 22 -12.49 -4.08 0.33
N GLU A 23 -13.14 -3.76 1.43
CA GLU A 23 -13.03 -2.46 2.05
C GLU A 23 -12.18 -2.53 3.31
N VAL A 24 -11.30 -1.54 3.52
CA VAL A 24 -10.47 -1.43 4.73
C VAL A 24 -10.57 -0.04 5.32
N ARG A 25 -10.57 0.06 6.64
CA ARG A 25 -10.50 1.34 7.35
C ARG A 25 -9.06 1.71 7.62
N ILE A 26 -8.68 2.93 7.29
CA ILE A 26 -7.37 3.46 7.65
C ILE A 26 -7.41 3.85 9.12
N THR A 27 -6.64 3.18 9.96
CA THR A 27 -6.61 3.39 11.41
C THR A 27 -5.40 4.22 11.85
N TYR A 28 -4.40 4.38 10.99
CA TYR A 28 -3.20 5.13 11.33
C TYR A 28 -3.47 6.64 11.40
N PRO A 29 -3.30 7.28 12.56
CA PRO A 29 -3.76 8.67 12.81
C PRO A 29 -3.08 9.73 11.94
N PHE A 30 -1.85 9.49 11.46
CA PHE A 30 -1.10 10.45 10.64
C PHE A 30 -1.31 10.27 9.14
N HIS A 31 -2.19 9.35 8.72
CA HIS A 31 -2.59 9.27 7.33
C HIS A 31 -3.55 10.43 7.00
N PRO A 32 -3.41 11.12 5.86
CA PRO A 32 -4.30 12.23 5.49
C PRO A 32 -5.79 11.86 5.44
N ARG A 33 -6.07 10.57 5.20
CA ARG A 33 -7.40 9.96 5.14
C ARG A 33 -7.69 9.05 6.35
N SER A 34 -7.06 9.32 7.49
CA SER A 34 -7.27 8.53 8.72
C SER A 34 -8.75 8.49 9.08
N GLY A 35 -9.25 7.31 9.44
CA GLY A 35 -10.64 7.06 9.77
C GLY A 35 -11.54 6.74 8.58
N GLU A 36 -11.09 7.00 7.34
CA GLU A 36 -11.84 6.68 6.12
C GLU A 36 -11.81 5.19 5.79
N VAL A 37 -12.88 4.71 5.15
CA VAL A 37 -12.97 3.39 4.53
C VAL A 37 -12.60 3.52 3.06
N VAL A 38 -11.69 2.67 2.59
CA VAL A 38 -11.18 2.69 1.21
C VAL A 38 -11.35 1.35 0.53
N ALA A 39 -11.67 1.37 -0.75
CA ALA A 39 -11.78 0.19 -1.59
C ALA A 39 -10.39 -0.34 -1.98
N VAL A 40 -10.15 -1.61 -1.68
CA VAL A 40 -8.97 -2.39 -2.04
C VAL A 40 -9.24 -3.16 -3.33
N VAL A 41 -8.41 -2.92 -4.33
CA VAL A 41 -8.46 -3.62 -5.64
C VAL A 41 -7.42 -4.72 -5.77
N GLY A 42 -6.59 -4.89 -4.74
CA GLY A 42 -5.66 -6.00 -4.66
C GLY A 42 -4.64 -5.85 -3.54
N VAL A 43 -3.84 -6.90 -3.37
CA VAL A 43 -2.76 -6.97 -2.38
C VAL A 43 -1.43 -7.14 -3.10
N LYS A 44 -0.38 -6.51 -2.59
CA LYS A 44 0.98 -6.60 -3.14
C LYS A 44 2.01 -6.62 -2.00
N ARG A 45 3.06 -7.41 -2.17
CA ARG A 45 4.27 -7.31 -1.34
C ARG A 45 5.23 -6.28 -1.95
N HIS A 46 5.60 -5.25 -1.19
CA HIS A 46 6.52 -4.19 -1.59
C HIS A 46 7.47 -3.88 -0.43
N ALA A 47 8.77 -3.75 -0.71
CA ALA A 47 9.82 -3.54 0.30
C ALA A 47 9.76 -4.54 1.48
N GLY A 48 9.37 -5.80 1.22
CA GLY A 48 9.24 -6.83 2.25
C GLY A 48 7.97 -6.77 3.10
N ALA A 49 7.11 -5.77 2.90
CA ALA A 49 5.86 -5.60 3.64
C ALA A 49 4.62 -5.75 2.73
N GLU A 50 3.51 -6.16 3.33
CA GLU A 50 2.22 -6.22 2.64
C GLU A 50 1.62 -4.83 2.46
N HIS A 51 1.06 -4.59 1.28
CA HIS A 51 0.40 -3.35 0.90
C HIS A 51 -0.92 -3.67 0.20
N PHE A 52 -1.94 -2.89 0.51
CA PHE A 52 -3.18 -2.81 -0.25
C PHE A 52 -3.02 -1.83 -1.41
N VAL A 53 -3.56 -2.20 -2.58
CA VAL A 53 -3.75 -1.28 -3.70
C VAL A 53 -5.13 -0.67 -3.54
N ILE A 54 -5.22 0.64 -3.27
CA ILE A 54 -6.47 1.33 -2.97
C ILE A 54 -6.84 2.36 -4.04
N TRP A 55 -8.14 2.60 -4.22
CA TRP A 55 -8.62 3.74 -5.00
C TRP A 55 -8.46 5.06 -4.23
N GLN A 56 -7.96 6.06 -4.95
CA GLN A 56 -7.93 7.45 -4.49
C GLN A 56 -9.14 8.23 -5.03
N PRO A 57 -9.55 9.33 -4.36
CA PRO A 57 -10.67 10.16 -4.82
C PRO A 57 -10.47 10.77 -6.21
N ASP A 58 -9.21 10.97 -6.60
CA ASP A 58 -8.80 11.47 -7.93
C ASP A 58 -8.78 10.38 -9.01
N ARG A 59 -9.31 9.18 -8.70
CA ARG A 59 -9.36 8.00 -9.58
C ARG A 59 -8.01 7.41 -9.93
N THR A 60 -6.97 7.69 -9.15
CA THR A 60 -5.69 6.99 -9.25
C THR A 60 -5.60 5.83 -8.22
N LEU A 61 -4.56 5.00 -8.35
CA LEU A 61 -4.29 3.89 -7.43
C LEU A 61 -3.10 4.23 -6.53
N ALA A 62 -3.23 3.97 -5.23
CA ALA A 62 -2.15 4.13 -4.27
C ALA A 62 -1.81 2.82 -3.56
N LEU A 63 -0.56 2.71 -3.09
CA LEU A 63 -0.15 1.65 -2.17
C LEU A 63 -0.34 2.12 -0.73
N LEU A 64 -1.24 1.44 -0.02
CA LEU A 64 -1.46 1.61 1.41
C LEU A 64 -0.76 0.46 2.14
N PRO A 65 0.27 0.70 2.97
CA PRO A 65 0.84 -0.35 3.81
C PRO A 65 -0.22 -1.00 4.69
N ALA A 66 -0.29 -2.33 4.75
CA ALA A 66 -1.35 -3.06 5.46
C ALA A 66 -1.38 -2.72 6.97
N TRP A 67 -0.23 -2.40 7.55
CA TRP A 67 -0.15 -2.00 8.95
C TRP A 67 -0.90 -0.70 9.28
N MET A 68 -1.22 0.14 8.28
CA MET A 68 -1.99 1.36 8.48
C MET A 68 -3.49 1.11 8.71
N THR A 69 -3.96 -0.13 8.53
CA THR A 69 -5.35 -0.55 8.82
C THR A 69 -5.45 -1.42 10.07
N ASP A 70 -4.31 -1.74 10.69
CA ASP A 70 -4.23 -2.54 11.90
C ASP A 70 -4.46 -1.66 13.14
N THR A 71 -5.54 -1.91 13.88
CA THR A 71 -5.89 -1.18 15.09
C THR A 71 -4.87 -1.38 16.22
N SER A 72 -4.18 -2.53 16.25
CA SER A 72 -3.18 -2.84 17.29
C SER A 72 -1.89 -2.04 17.12
N ARG A 73 -1.62 -1.54 15.91
CA ARG A 73 -0.38 -0.83 15.57
C ARG A 73 -0.49 0.70 15.58
N GLY A 74 -1.71 1.23 15.56
CA GLY A 74 -1.97 2.67 15.74
C GLY A 74 -1.55 3.21 17.11
N ALA A 75 -1.34 2.33 18.09
CA ALA A 75 -0.96 2.67 19.47
C ALA A 75 0.55 2.61 19.75
N GLN A 76 1.40 2.30 18.75
CA GLN A 76 2.86 2.37 18.98
C GLN A 76 3.23 3.83 19.21
N GLY A 77 3.57 4.14 20.47
CA GLY A 77 3.62 5.50 21.01
C GLY A 77 4.35 6.48 20.10
N LEU A 78 3.61 7.46 19.59
CA LEU A 78 4.19 8.60 18.91
C LEU A 78 5.17 9.28 19.88
N VAL A 79 6.44 9.28 19.52
CA VAL A 79 7.47 10.04 20.22
C VAL A 79 7.52 11.42 19.56
N VAL A 80 6.84 12.40 20.16
CA VAL A 80 6.75 13.78 19.61
C VAL A 80 8.12 14.46 19.55
N HIS A 81 9.06 14.05 20.40
CA HIS A 81 10.45 14.50 20.40
C HIS A 81 11.39 13.30 20.32
N PRO A 82 12.20 13.17 19.25
CA PRO A 82 13.07 12.02 19.08
C PRO A 82 13.98 11.86 20.30
N ARG A 83 13.89 10.70 20.95
CA ARG A 83 14.77 10.34 22.08
C ARG A 83 16.10 9.86 21.51
N LEU A 84 16.93 10.82 21.11
CA LEU A 84 18.28 10.55 20.66
C LEU A 84 19.17 10.33 21.90
N PRO A 85 19.96 9.26 21.98
CA PRO A 85 20.98 9.14 23.01
C PRO A 85 21.99 10.28 22.84
N ASN A 86 22.29 10.98 23.93
CA ASN A 86 23.38 11.96 23.94
C ASN A 86 24.69 11.18 23.81
N ARG A 87 25.46 11.44 22.75
CA ARG A 87 26.81 10.88 22.58
C ARG A 87 27.81 11.61 23.45
#